data_AF-A0A4W4GUX4-F1
#
_entry.id   AF-A0A4W4GUX4-F1
#
_cell.length_a   1.000
_cell.length_b   1.000
_cell.length_c   1.000
_cell.angle_alpha   90.00
_cell.angle_beta   90.00
_cell.angle_gamma   90.00
#
_symmetry.space_group_name_H-M   'P 1'
#
loop_
_entity.id
_entity.type
_entity.pdbx_description
1 polymer ?
#
loop_
_entity_poly.entity_id
_entity_poly.type
_entity_poly.pdbx_seq_one_letter_code
_entity_poly.pdbx_strand_id
1 'polypeptide(L)'
;MAECFFRLSMFKLGWRALKCSKTSLNGSVRLVQSRRYSNHNPNFFGLLFDIDGVLVRGRTPIPAAKQCFRNLVDGNGKYRVPVVFVTNAGNCLRQTKAEQLSHLLEVEVSPDQVMLSHSPLRVFSQFHNVCVLVSGQGPVLELAYNLGFQNVVTIDMLREAYPLLDVVDHHRRPKYVVPSSKELPPIEAVILFGEPIRWETNLQLIADVLLTNGRPGNAVTSLHYPHIPVLACNMDLLWMAEAKNPRHSKCYYEWVRVLFFIQDF
;
A
#
# COMPACT_ATOMS: atom_id res chain seq x y z
N MET A 1 -11.20 38.14 -21.51
CA MET A 1 -10.65 39.08 -20.49
C MET A 1 -9.85 38.25 -19.53
N ALA A 2 -8.57 38.60 -19.40
CA ALA A 2 -7.55 37.90 -18.65
C ALA A 2 -7.39 38.53 -17.27
N GLU A 3 -7.35 37.71 -16.22
CA GLU A 3 -6.71 37.99 -14.92
C GLU A 3 -6.31 36.61 -14.36
N CYS A 4 -5.07 36.15 -14.42
CA CYS A 4 -3.86 36.59 -13.69
C CYS A 4 -4.03 36.52 -12.16
N PHE A 5 -3.78 35.35 -11.56
CA PHE A 5 -3.46 35.25 -10.14
C PHE A 5 -2.24 34.35 -9.88
N PHE A 6 -1.20 35.05 -9.43
CA PHE A 6 0.09 34.72 -8.85
C PHE A 6 0.41 33.26 -8.45
N ARG A 7 1.49 32.78 -9.06
CA ARG A 7 2.37 31.71 -8.58
C ARG A 7 3.12 32.21 -7.34
N LEU A 8 2.81 31.70 -6.15
CA LEU A 8 3.62 31.90 -4.95
C LEU A 8 4.51 30.67 -4.73
N SER A 9 5.79 30.84 -5.06
CA SER A 9 6.89 30.04 -4.53
C SER A 9 6.99 30.29 -3.02
N MET A 10 6.88 29.23 -2.21
CA MET A 10 7.14 29.32 -0.77
C MET A 10 8.11 28.19 -0.36
N PHE A 11 9.34 28.26 -0.87
CA PHE A 11 10.47 27.64 -0.17
C PHE A 11 10.86 28.55 1.01
N LYS A 12 10.90 27.97 2.22
CA LYS A 12 11.30 28.53 3.53
C LYS A 12 10.22 29.31 4.30
N LEU A 13 9.60 28.63 5.26
CA LEU A 13 9.19 29.07 6.60
C LEU A 13 8.39 27.90 7.22
N GLY A 14 8.60 27.34 8.40
CA GLY A 14 9.54 27.57 9.48
C GLY A 14 9.23 26.49 10.52
N TRP A 15 10.24 25.76 10.97
CA TRP A 15 10.14 24.90 12.13
C TRP A 15 9.84 25.78 13.36
N ARG A 16 8.62 25.74 13.88
CA ARG A 16 8.27 26.33 15.18
C ARG A 16 7.39 25.40 16.00
N ALA A 17 8.07 24.61 16.82
CA ALA A 17 7.78 24.32 18.22
C ALA A 17 6.31 24.11 18.64
N LEU A 18 5.88 22.85 18.66
CA LEU A 18 4.87 22.38 19.62
C LEU A 18 5.58 22.06 20.95
N LYS A 19 5.49 22.99 21.90
CA LYS A 19 5.80 22.74 23.32
C LYS A 19 4.71 21.86 23.90
N CYS A 20 5.00 20.58 24.14
CA CYS A 20 4.15 19.72 24.95
C CYS A 20 4.59 19.82 26.42
N SER A 21 3.65 20.11 27.31
CA SER A 21 3.83 20.31 28.73
C SER A 21 4.16 18.99 29.44
N LYS A 22 5.18 18.97 30.30
CA LYS A 22 5.55 17.79 31.09
C LYS A 22 4.61 17.65 32.29
N THR A 23 3.61 16.79 32.19
CA THR A 23 2.98 16.18 33.38
C THR A 23 3.68 14.86 33.67
N SER A 24 4.31 14.81 34.85
CA SER A 24 4.99 13.63 35.40
C SER A 24 3.99 12.54 35.74
N LEU A 25 4.10 11.38 35.08
CA LEU A 25 3.48 10.13 35.52
C LEU A 25 4.60 9.10 35.73
N ASN A 26 4.86 8.77 37.00
CA ASN A 26 5.72 7.68 37.41
C ASN A 26 5.09 6.34 37.00
N GLY A 27 5.48 5.83 35.85
CA GLY A 27 5.20 4.47 35.41
C GLY A 27 6.49 3.78 35.04
N SER A 28 6.82 2.68 35.73
CA SER A 28 8.01 1.87 35.49
C SER A 28 7.96 1.25 34.09
N VAL A 29 8.51 1.93 33.09
CA VAL A 29 8.73 1.39 31.75
C VAL A 29 9.79 0.29 31.86
N ARG A 30 9.36 -0.98 31.75
CA ARG A 30 10.28 -2.07 31.42
C ARG A 30 10.81 -1.79 30.01
N LEU A 31 12.01 -1.22 29.93
CA LEU A 31 12.81 -1.16 28.73
C LEU A 31 12.95 -2.58 28.18
N VAL A 32 12.24 -2.88 27.09
CA VAL A 32 12.58 -4.01 26.22
C VAL A 32 14.02 -3.77 25.80
N GLN A 33 14.92 -4.65 26.23
CA GLN A 33 16.33 -4.58 25.87
C GLN A 33 16.42 -4.55 24.34
N SER A 34 16.76 -3.39 23.79
CA SER A 34 17.29 -3.27 22.45
C SER A 34 18.42 -4.29 22.36
N ARG A 35 18.29 -5.28 21.46
CA ARG A 35 19.42 -6.13 21.06
C ARG A 35 20.47 -5.18 20.51
N ARG A 36 21.44 -4.84 21.35
CA ARG A 36 22.63 -4.11 20.94
C ARG A 36 23.35 -4.97 19.91
N TYR A 37 23.22 -4.65 18.64
CA TYR A 37 24.15 -5.10 17.61
C TYR A 37 25.48 -4.37 17.83
N SER A 38 26.18 -4.72 18.91
CA SER A 38 27.53 -4.26 19.20
C SER A 38 28.52 -5.14 18.45
N ASN A 39 28.77 -4.80 17.19
CA ASN A 39 30.02 -5.08 16.48
C ASN A 39 30.02 -4.23 15.19
N HIS A 40 30.33 -2.93 15.33
CA HIS A 40 30.57 -2.08 14.17
C HIS A 40 31.94 -2.41 13.59
N ASN A 41 31.98 -3.41 12.71
CA ASN A 41 33.04 -3.55 11.74
C ASN A 41 32.79 -2.49 10.64
N PRO A 42 33.68 -1.51 10.41
CA PRO A 42 33.45 -0.41 9.46
C PRO A 42 33.30 -0.87 7.99
N ASN A 43 33.51 -2.15 7.71
CA ASN A 43 33.33 -2.79 6.40
C ASN A 43 31.99 -3.55 6.24
N PHE A 44 31.02 -3.34 7.12
CA PHE A 44 29.73 -4.02 7.05
C PHE A 44 28.78 -3.30 6.09
N PHE A 45 28.46 -3.93 4.97
CA PHE A 45 27.45 -3.47 4.01
C PHE A 45 26.37 -4.53 3.80
N GLY A 46 25.21 -4.12 3.32
CA GLY A 46 24.12 -5.00 2.91
C GLY A 46 23.70 -4.71 1.46
N LEU A 47 23.00 -5.66 0.84
CA LEU A 47 22.50 -5.54 -0.51
C LEU A 47 20.97 -5.49 -0.52
N LEU A 48 20.45 -4.54 -1.28
CA LEU A 48 19.02 -4.36 -1.52
C LEU A 48 18.76 -4.65 -3.00
N PHE A 49 17.98 -5.68 -3.29
CA PHE A 49 17.64 -6.05 -4.67
C PHE A 49 16.21 -5.67 -4.98
N ASP A 50 16.03 -4.82 -5.99
CA ASP A 50 14.77 -4.80 -6.72
C ASP A 50 14.52 -6.17 -7.39
N ILE A 51 13.27 -6.52 -7.65
CA ILE A 51 12.89 -7.81 -8.23
C ILE A 51 12.59 -7.65 -9.73
N ASP A 52 11.63 -6.78 -10.06
CA ASP A 52 11.07 -6.66 -11.40
C ASP A 52 11.99 -5.86 -12.31
N GLY A 53 12.55 -6.52 -13.34
CA GLY A 53 13.56 -5.94 -14.22
C GLY A 53 15.01 -6.18 -13.78
N VAL A 54 15.24 -6.62 -12.54
CA VAL A 54 16.58 -6.89 -11.97
C VAL A 54 16.84 -8.38 -11.77
N LEU A 55 15.91 -9.11 -11.15
CA LEU A 55 16.01 -10.55 -10.93
C LEU A 55 15.15 -11.34 -11.93
N VAL A 56 14.05 -10.74 -12.37
CA VAL A 56 13.07 -11.34 -13.28
C VAL A 56 12.62 -10.35 -14.33
N ARG A 57 12.10 -10.84 -15.45
CA ARG A 57 11.26 -10.08 -16.38
C ARG A 57 9.94 -10.81 -16.53
N GLY A 58 8.89 -10.28 -15.90
CA GLY A 58 7.64 -11.00 -15.74
C GLY A 58 7.87 -12.30 -14.96
N ARG A 59 7.52 -13.45 -15.55
CA ARG A 59 7.78 -14.77 -14.95
C ARG A 59 9.15 -15.38 -15.26
N THR A 60 9.95 -14.74 -16.10
CA THR A 60 11.22 -15.30 -16.60
C THR A 60 12.39 -14.83 -15.74
N PRO A 61 13.15 -15.74 -15.09
CA PRO A 61 14.35 -15.37 -14.35
C PRO A 61 15.42 -14.78 -15.27
N ILE A 62 16.13 -13.74 -14.81
CA ILE A 62 17.33 -13.25 -15.49
C ILE A 62 18.48 -14.22 -15.17
N PRO A 63 19.13 -14.85 -16.16
CA PRO A 63 20.11 -15.91 -15.90
C PRO A 63 21.27 -15.50 -14.96
N ALA A 64 21.72 -14.25 -15.06
CA ALA A 64 22.77 -13.70 -14.20
C ALA A 64 22.36 -13.62 -12.72
N ALA A 65 21.06 -13.52 -12.42
CA ALA A 65 20.56 -13.47 -11.04
C ALA A 65 20.90 -14.77 -10.29
N LYS A 66 20.62 -15.94 -10.87
CA LYS A 66 20.96 -17.23 -10.25
C LYS A 66 22.44 -17.33 -9.90
N GLN A 67 23.31 -16.96 -10.85
CA GLN A 67 24.76 -17.00 -10.62
C GLN A 67 25.20 -16.02 -9.54
N CYS A 68 24.63 -14.81 -9.51
CA CYS A 68 24.88 -13.82 -8.47
C CYS A 68 24.56 -14.39 -7.08
N PHE A 69 23.37 -14.98 -6.91
CA PHE A 69 22.93 -15.50 -5.62
C PHE A 69 23.72 -16.73 -5.16
N ARG A 70 24.14 -17.60 -6.08
CA ARG A 70 25.09 -18.69 -5.77
C ARG A 70 26.42 -18.17 -5.24
N ASN A 71 26.90 -17.03 -5.75
CA ASN A 71 28.14 -16.40 -5.26
C ASN A 71 27.95 -15.66 -3.92
N LEU A 72 26.73 -15.20 -3.64
CA LEU A 72 26.39 -14.47 -2.41
C LEU A 72 26.14 -15.37 -1.21
N VAL A 73 26.01 -16.68 -1.40
CA VAL A 73 25.90 -17.67 -0.33
C VAL A 73 27.22 -18.41 -0.10
N ASP A 74 27.42 -18.93 1.11
CA ASP A 74 28.52 -19.85 1.44
C ASP A 74 28.15 -21.32 1.12
N GLY A 75 29.04 -22.26 1.43
CA GLY A 75 28.81 -23.68 1.18
C GLY A 75 27.64 -24.29 1.97
N ASN A 76 27.12 -23.59 2.98
CA ASN A 76 25.95 -24.00 3.76
C ASN A 76 24.67 -23.27 3.31
N GLY A 77 24.72 -22.50 2.22
CA GLY A 77 23.58 -21.72 1.73
C GLY A 77 23.33 -20.43 2.52
N LYS A 78 24.21 -20.05 3.45
CA LYS A 78 24.04 -18.83 4.24
C LYS A 78 24.58 -17.63 3.49
N TYR A 79 23.83 -16.53 3.47
CA TYR A 79 24.27 -15.28 2.87
C TYR A 79 25.56 -14.74 3.51
N ARG A 80 26.53 -14.37 2.68
CA ARG A 80 27.82 -13.78 3.07
C ARG A 80 27.68 -12.34 3.59
N VAL A 81 26.63 -11.64 3.17
CA VAL A 81 26.25 -10.28 3.59
C VAL A 81 24.74 -10.20 3.77
N PRO A 82 24.19 -9.27 4.57
CA PRO A 82 22.74 -9.09 4.64
C PRO A 82 22.14 -8.79 3.26
N VAL A 83 21.08 -9.51 2.91
CA VAL A 83 20.34 -9.33 1.66
C VAL A 83 18.87 -9.12 1.96
N VAL A 84 18.28 -8.10 1.35
CA VAL A 84 16.84 -7.84 1.35
C VAL A 84 16.36 -7.63 -0.09
N PHE A 85 15.20 -8.17 -0.39
CA PHE A 85 14.49 -8.07 -1.66
C PHE A 85 13.36 -7.07 -1.51
N VAL A 86 13.28 -6.12 -2.43
CA VAL A 86 12.28 -5.06 -2.43
C VAL A 86 11.55 -5.08 -3.77
N THR A 87 10.23 -4.94 -3.76
CA THR A 87 9.44 -4.79 -4.98
C THR A 87 8.21 -3.95 -4.68
N ASN A 88 7.76 -3.22 -5.69
CA ASN A 88 6.51 -2.48 -5.63
C ASN A 88 5.27 -3.38 -5.88
N ALA A 89 5.47 -4.67 -6.12
CA ALA A 89 4.38 -5.64 -6.19
C ALA A 89 3.63 -5.72 -4.85
N GLY A 90 2.30 -5.54 -4.89
CA GLY A 90 1.43 -5.53 -3.72
C GLY A 90 0.38 -6.63 -3.68
N ASN A 91 0.39 -7.56 -4.65
CA ASN A 91 -0.71 -8.51 -4.88
C ASN A 91 -0.57 -9.88 -4.20
N CYS A 92 0.42 -10.05 -3.31
CA CYS A 92 0.69 -11.32 -2.64
C CYS A 92 1.24 -11.11 -1.23
N LEU A 93 1.27 -12.20 -0.44
CA LEU A 93 1.90 -12.23 0.87
C LEU A 93 3.42 -12.29 0.74
N ARG A 94 4.13 -11.75 1.74
CA ARG A 94 5.61 -11.84 1.81
C ARG A 94 6.10 -13.29 1.78
N GLN A 95 5.40 -14.19 2.46
CA GLN A 95 5.70 -15.63 2.47
C GLN A 95 5.68 -16.20 1.06
N THR A 96 4.58 -15.99 0.33
CA THR A 96 4.44 -16.45 -1.05
C THR A 96 5.52 -15.90 -1.96
N LYS A 97 5.91 -14.62 -1.79
CA LYS A 97 6.99 -14.02 -2.59
C LYS A 97 8.36 -14.61 -2.23
N ALA A 98 8.62 -14.86 -0.95
CA ALA A 98 9.88 -15.46 -0.49
C ALA A 98 10.05 -16.89 -1.02
N GLU A 99 8.98 -17.69 -1.03
CA GLU A 99 8.98 -19.03 -1.63
C GLU A 99 9.24 -18.98 -3.15
N GLN A 100 8.58 -18.05 -3.85
CA GLN A 100 8.81 -17.81 -5.28
C GLN A 100 10.28 -17.46 -5.57
N LEU A 101 10.84 -16.52 -4.81
CA LEU A 101 12.24 -16.11 -4.95
C LEU A 101 13.20 -17.26 -4.61
N SER A 102 12.87 -18.06 -3.59
CA SER A 102 13.72 -19.19 -3.19
C SER A 102 13.84 -20.22 -4.32
N HIS A 103 12.70 -20.59 -4.91
CA HIS A 103 12.67 -21.49 -6.06
C HIS A 103 13.38 -20.87 -7.28
N LEU A 104 13.21 -19.57 -7.50
CA LEU A 104 13.76 -18.88 -8.67
C LEU A 104 15.28 -18.71 -8.61
N LEU A 105 15.83 -18.41 -7.43
CA LEU A 105 17.24 -18.13 -7.24
C LEU A 105 18.03 -19.36 -6.79
N GLU A 106 17.34 -20.45 -6.45
CA GLU A 106 17.91 -21.70 -5.92
C GLU A 106 18.72 -21.47 -4.62
N VAL A 107 18.24 -20.54 -3.79
CA VAL A 107 18.77 -20.20 -2.46
C VAL A 107 17.60 -19.96 -1.51
N GLU A 108 17.77 -20.19 -0.20
CA GLU A 108 16.71 -19.92 0.76
C GLU A 108 16.49 -18.42 0.95
N VAL A 109 15.26 -17.95 0.76
CA VAL A 109 14.85 -16.57 1.03
C VAL A 109 13.82 -16.59 2.15
N SER A 110 14.15 -15.92 3.26
CA SER A 110 13.21 -15.73 4.37
C SER A 110 12.16 -14.66 4.05
N PRO A 111 10.91 -14.80 4.51
CA PRO A 111 9.87 -13.76 4.41
C PRO A 111 10.28 -12.41 5.01
N ASP A 112 11.19 -12.42 5.99
CA ASP A 112 11.71 -11.20 6.61
C ASP A 112 12.76 -10.49 5.77
N GLN A 113 13.29 -11.16 4.73
CA GLN A 113 14.11 -10.55 3.71
C GLN A 113 13.27 -9.94 2.58
N VAL A 114 11.95 -10.07 2.58
CA VAL A 114 11.09 -9.55 1.51
C VAL A 114 10.33 -8.32 1.98
N MET A 115 10.45 -7.23 1.22
CA MET A 115 9.63 -6.03 1.35
C MET A 115 8.80 -5.83 0.09
N LEU A 116 7.49 -5.90 0.25
CA LEU A 116 6.48 -5.57 -0.75
C LEU A 116 6.05 -4.11 -0.58
N SER A 117 5.38 -3.54 -1.58
CA SER A 117 4.89 -2.14 -1.55
C SER A 117 4.08 -1.80 -0.30
N HIS A 118 3.28 -2.74 0.19
CA HIS A 118 2.43 -2.56 1.38
C HIS A 118 3.13 -2.81 2.72
N SER A 119 4.38 -3.30 2.72
CA SER A 119 5.12 -3.64 3.94
C SER A 119 5.30 -2.48 4.93
N PRO A 120 5.52 -1.22 4.49
CA PRO A 120 5.60 -0.07 5.40
C PRO A 120 4.34 0.16 6.24
N LEU A 121 3.17 -0.31 5.81
CA LEU A 121 1.92 -0.13 6.56
C LEU A 121 1.94 -0.80 7.95
N ARG A 122 2.85 -1.74 8.19
CA ARG A 122 3.06 -2.38 9.50
C ARG A 122 3.44 -1.40 10.61
N VAL A 123 4.13 -0.31 10.25
CA VAL A 123 4.54 0.70 11.24
C VAL A 123 3.51 1.81 11.41
N PHE A 124 2.49 1.90 10.55
CA PHE A 124 1.41 2.88 10.65
C PHE A 124 0.29 2.43 11.60
N SER A 125 0.68 2.17 12.84
CA SER A 125 -0.20 1.70 13.91
C SER A 125 -1.39 2.63 14.19
N GLN A 126 -1.30 3.92 13.84
CA GLN A 126 -2.42 4.86 13.98
C GLN A 126 -3.65 4.48 13.17
N PHE A 127 -3.49 3.69 12.09
CA PHE A 127 -4.60 3.24 11.25
C PHE A 127 -5.07 1.81 11.56
N HIS A 128 -4.42 1.09 12.48
CA HIS A 128 -4.69 -0.34 12.69
C HIS A 128 -6.04 -0.62 13.37
N ASN A 129 -6.52 0.33 14.19
CA ASN A 129 -7.76 0.18 14.95
C ASN A 129 -8.97 0.88 14.29
N VAL A 130 -8.76 1.73 13.29
CA VAL A 130 -9.85 2.40 12.57
C VAL A 130 -10.38 1.53 11.45
N CYS A 131 -11.60 1.81 10.98
CA CYS A 131 -12.17 1.09 9.84
C CYS A 131 -11.53 1.58 8.53
N VAL A 132 -10.89 0.68 7.80
CA VAL A 132 -10.24 0.98 6.52
C VAL A 132 -10.93 0.30 5.34
N LEU A 133 -11.09 1.04 4.24
CA LEU A 133 -11.48 0.46 2.96
C LEU A 133 -10.22 0.00 2.21
N VAL A 134 -10.17 -1.25 1.76
CA VAL A 134 -9.03 -1.78 1.03
C VAL A 134 -9.37 -2.07 -0.44
N SER A 135 -8.47 -1.64 -1.32
CA SER A 135 -8.53 -1.86 -2.77
C SER A 135 -7.21 -2.42 -3.30
N GLY A 136 -7.29 -3.39 -4.21
CA GLY A 136 -6.12 -3.97 -4.86
C GLY A 136 -6.40 -5.35 -5.45
N GLN A 137 -5.34 -6.10 -5.71
CA GLN A 137 -5.38 -7.47 -6.21
C GLN A 137 -4.83 -8.47 -5.18
N GLY A 138 -5.25 -9.73 -5.31
CA GLY A 138 -4.82 -10.80 -4.42
C GLY A 138 -5.66 -10.90 -3.14
N PRO A 139 -5.14 -11.54 -2.09
CA PRO A 139 -5.87 -11.76 -0.84
C PRO A 139 -5.86 -10.48 0.02
N VAL A 140 -6.48 -9.40 -0.46
CA VAL A 140 -6.43 -8.06 0.16
C VAL A 140 -6.88 -8.03 1.62
N LEU A 141 -7.87 -8.85 1.98
CA LEU A 141 -8.37 -8.95 3.34
C LEU A 141 -7.32 -9.60 4.27
N GLU A 142 -6.74 -10.71 3.85
CA GLU A 142 -5.69 -11.40 4.59
C GLU A 142 -4.42 -10.54 4.70
N LEU A 143 -4.09 -9.80 3.64
CA LEU A 143 -3.01 -8.83 3.63
C LEU A 143 -3.20 -7.77 4.71
N ALA A 144 -4.38 -7.15 4.78
CA ALA A 144 -4.67 -6.14 5.78
C ALA A 144 -4.53 -6.68 7.21
N TYR A 145 -5.08 -7.87 7.50
CA TYR A 145 -4.93 -8.50 8.81
C TYR A 145 -3.45 -8.80 9.15
N ASN A 146 -2.68 -9.33 8.20
CA ASN A 146 -1.25 -9.61 8.38
C ASN A 146 -0.38 -8.34 8.55
N LEU A 147 -0.90 -7.16 8.23
CA LEU A 147 -0.25 -5.86 8.43
C LEU A 147 -0.65 -5.21 9.76
N GLY A 148 -1.68 -5.73 10.44
CA GLY A 148 -2.15 -5.27 11.76
C GLY A 148 -3.50 -4.57 11.75
N PHE A 149 -4.14 -4.37 10.59
CA PHE A 149 -5.47 -3.75 10.51
C PHE A 149 -6.54 -4.69 11.06
N GLN A 150 -7.41 -4.18 11.94
CA GLN A 150 -8.43 -4.99 12.61
C GLN A 150 -9.82 -4.84 12.00
N ASN A 151 -10.14 -3.64 11.49
CA ASN A 151 -11.45 -3.32 10.96
C ASN A 151 -11.31 -3.03 9.46
N VAL A 152 -11.60 -4.04 8.64
CA VAL A 152 -11.33 -3.99 7.20
C VAL A 152 -12.62 -4.19 6.41
N VAL A 153 -12.92 -3.23 5.54
CA VAL A 153 -13.97 -3.32 4.52
C VAL A 153 -13.29 -3.49 3.17
N THR A 154 -13.66 -4.52 2.40
CA THR A 154 -13.21 -4.65 1.01
C THR A 154 -14.17 -3.94 0.06
N ILE A 155 -13.71 -3.65 -1.16
CA ILE A 155 -14.56 -3.11 -2.22
C ILE A 155 -15.79 -4.00 -2.47
N ASP A 156 -15.63 -5.32 -2.42
CA ASP A 156 -16.76 -6.25 -2.58
C ASP A 156 -17.75 -6.16 -1.42
N MET A 157 -17.28 -6.07 -0.17
CA MET A 157 -18.16 -5.87 0.99
C MET A 157 -18.94 -4.55 0.89
N LEU A 158 -18.28 -3.47 0.46
CA LEU A 158 -18.92 -2.18 0.26
C LEU A 158 -19.99 -2.23 -0.84
N ARG A 159 -19.66 -2.84 -1.98
CA ARG A 159 -20.57 -3.07 -3.10
C ARG A 159 -21.80 -3.87 -2.68
N GLU A 160 -21.61 -4.94 -1.92
CA GLU A 160 -22.70 -5.79 -1.43
C GLU A 160 -23.57 -5.08 -0.40
N ALA A 161 -22.98 -4.23 0.44
CA ALA A 161 -23.69 -3.44 1.43
C ALA A 161 -24.57 -2.34 0.79
N TYR A 162 -24.14 -1.75 -0.33
CA TYR A 162 -24.87 -0.68 -1.02
C TYR A 162 -25.00 -0.96 -2.53
N PRO A 163 -25.98 -1.79 -2.96
CA PRO A 163 -26.09 -2.27 -4.34
C PRO A 163 -26.29 -1.20 -5.42
N LEU A 164 -26.71 0.01 -5.03
CA LEU A 164 -26.92 1.14 -5.95
C LEU A 164 -25.65 1.96 -6.23
N LEU A 165 -24.58 1.78 -5.46
CA LEU A 165 -23.34 2.56 -5.65
C LEU A 165 -22.53 2.07 -6.85
N ASP A 166 -22.62 0.78 -7.19
CA ASP A 166 -21.90 0.17 -8.32
C ASP A 166 -22.86 -0.17 -9.47
N VAL A 167 -23.52 0.86 -10.00
CA VAL A 167 -24.36 0.76 -11.20
C VAL A 167 -23.61 1.08 -12.50
N VAL A 168 -22.30 1.35 -12.42
CA VAL A 168 -21.42 1.51 -13.59
C VAL A 168 -21.39 0.20 -14.41
N ASP A 169 -21.43 -0.94 -13.71
CA ASP A 169 -21.76 -2.22 -14.30
C ASP A 169 -23.28 -2.39 -14.41
N HIS A 170 -23.78 -2.23 -15.63
CA HIS A 170 -25.19 -2.31 -15.94
C HIS A 170 -25.80 -3.68 -15.62
N HIS A 171 -25.00 -4.74 -15.56
CA HIS A 171 -25.47 -6.07 -15.18
C HIS A 171 -25.79 -6.16 -13.68
N ARG A 172 -25.21 -5.28 -12.86
CA ARG A 172 -25.41 -5.23 -11.40
C ARG A 172 -26.59 -4.37 -10.97
N ARG A 173 -27.15 -3.56 -11.87
CA ARG A 173 -28.30 -2.70 -11.56
C ARG A 173 -29.52 -3.56 -11.16
N PRO A 174 -30.12 -3.33 -9.97
CA PRO A 174 -31.36 -4.00 -9.59
C PRO A 174 -32.48 -3.70 -10.61
N LYS A 175 -33.14 -4.74 -11.14
CA LYS A 175 -34.16 -4.61 -12.20
C LYS A 175 -35.59 -4.39 -11.68
N TYR A 176 -35.88 -4.87 -10.48
CA TYR A 176 -37.24 -4.90 -9.95
C TYR A 176 -37.29 -4.30 -8.55
N VAL A 177 -36.66 -4.97 -7.58
CA VAL A 177 -36.62 -4.55 -6.17
C VAL A 177 -35.19 -4.17 -5.85
N VAL A 178 -35.00 -2.97 -5.30
CA VAL A 178 -33.71 -2.53 -4.76
C VAL A 178 -33.53 -3.20 -3.40
N PRO A 179 -32.47 -4.00 -3.20
CA PRO A 179 -32.19 -4.57 -1.89
C PRO A 179 -31.90 -3.46 -0.87
N SER A 180 -32.32 -3.67 0.38
CA SER A 180 -32.02 -2.75 1.48
C SER A 180 -30.50 -2.63 1.67
N SER A 181 -30.01 -1.40 1.87
CA SER A 181 -28.62 -1.19 2.24
C SER A 181 -28.32 -1.75 3.62
N LYS A 182 -27.10 -2.24 3.81
CA LYS A 182 -26.57 -2.64 5.11
C LYS A 182 -25.61 -1.55 5.56
N GLU A 183 -25.85 -0.98 6.74
CA GLU A 183 -24.98 0.06 7.26
C GLU A 183 -23.62 -0.56 7.63
N LEU A 184 -22.56 0.01 7.08
CA LEU A 184 -21.18 -0.33 7.40
C LEU A 184 -20.64 0.66 8.44
N PRO A 185 -19.64 0.26 9.26
CA PRO A 185 -18.93 1.21 10.10
C PRO A 185 -18.35 2.37 9.26
N PRO A 186 -18.25 3.58 9.83
CA PRO A 186 -17.67 4.73 9.13
C PRO A 186 -16.24 4.41 8.70
N ILE A 187 -15.95 4.58 7.40
CA ILE A 187 -14.61 4.34 6.85
C ILE A 187 -13.75 5.57 7.13
N GLU A 188 -12.61 5.38 7.80
CA GLU A 188 -11.74 6.48 8.25
C GLU A 188 -10.45 6.58 7.43
N ALA A 189 -10.13 5.58 6.61
CA ALA A 189 -9.04 5.65 5.64
C ALA A 189 -9.29 4.69 4.46
N VAL A 190 -8.66 5.00 3.32
CA VAL A 190 -8.63 4.12 2.14
C VAL A 190 -7.22 3.63 1.92
N ILE A 191 -7.02 2.34 1.67
CA ILE A 191 -5.72 1.73 1.38
C ILE A 191 -5.75 1.16 -0.03
N LEU A 192 -4.79 1.60 -0.86
CA LEU A 192 -4.58 1.10 -2.20
C LEU A 192 -3.34 0.18 -2.17
N PHE A 193 -3.55 -1.13 -2.02
CA PHE A 193 -2.46 -2.11 -2.03
C PHE A 193 -1.81 -2.27 -3.41
N GLY A 194 -2.55 -1.98 -4.48
CA GLY A 194 -2.12 -2.05 -5.87
C GLY A 194 -3.30 -1.79 -6.80
N GLU A 195 -3.10 -2.04 -8.10
CA GLU A 195 -4.12 -1.81 -9.12
C GLU A 195 -5.22 -2.88 -9.05
N PRO A 196 -6.51 -2.51 -8.90
CA PRO A 196 -7.60 -3.47 -9.03
C PRO A 196 -7.79 -3.89 -10.50
N ILE A 197 -8.56 -4.97 -10.75
CA ILE A 197 -8.91 -5.38 -12.13
C ILE A 197 -10.01 -4.49 -12.72
N ARG A 198 -10.96 -4.07 -11.90
CA ARG A 198 -12.18 -3.34 -12.29
C ARG A 198 -12.14 -1.90 -11.82
N TRP A 199 -11.39 -1.07 -12.53
CA TRP A 199 -11.12 0.31 -12.13
C TRP A 199 -12.39 1.14 -12.02
N GLU A 200 -13.36 0.92 -12.91
CA GLU A 200 -14.61 1.65 -12.94
C GLU A 200 -15.40 1.49 -11.62
N THR A 201 -15.59 0.27 -11.16
CA THR A 201 -16.26 -0.03 -9.88
C THR A 201 -15.46 0.51 -8.70
N ASN A 202 -14.14 0.30 -8.71
CA ASN A 202 -13.30 0.67 -7.57
C ASN A 202 -13.20 2.21 -7.43
N LEU A 203 -13.01 2.93 -8.53
CA LEU A 203 -12.97 4.39 -8.55
C LEU A 203 -14.30 4.98 -8.11
N GLN A 204 -15.44 4.45 -8.59
CA GLN A 204 -16.77 4.92 -8.18
C GLN A 204 -16.98 4.74 -6.67
N LEU A 205 -16.68 3.57 -6.13
CA LEU A 205 -16.90 3.31 -4.71
C LEU A 205 -15.95 4.10 -3.79
N ILE A 206 -14.69 4.29 -4.21
CA ILE A 206 -13.77 5.17 -3.48
C ILE A 206 -14.24 6.61 -3.55
N ALA A 207 -14.73 7.07 -4.70
CA ALA A 207 -15.31 8.40 -4.85
C ALA A 207 -16.44 8.63 -3.86
N ASP A 208 -17.40 7.70 -3.80
CA ASP A 208 -18.54 7.79 -2.89
C ASP A 208 -18.07 7.86 -1.42
N VAL A 209 -17.06 7.07 -1.05
CA VAL A 209 -16.47 7.09 0.30
C VAL A 209 -15.77 8.42 0.60
N LEU A 210 -14.99 8.98 -0.33
CA LEU A 210 -14.28 10.25 -0.14
C LEU A 210 -15.25 11.45 -0.08
N LEU A 211 -16.26 11.48 -0.94
CA LEU A 211 -17.25 12.55 -1.01
C LEU A 211 -18.19 12.58 0.20
N THR A 212 -18.43 11.42 0.81
CA THR A 212 -19.29 11.28 1.99
C THR A 212 -18.54 11.23 3.31
N ASN A 213 -17.23 11.48 3.29
CA ASN A 213 -16.37 11.43 4.47
C ASN A 213 -16.51 10.10 5.25
N GLY A 214 -16.44 8.98 4.52
CA GLY A 214 -16.50 7.64 5.08
C GLY A 214 -17.89 7.02 5.21
N ARG A 215 -18.95 7.69 4.74
CA ARG A 215 -20.35 7.28 4.92
C ARG A 215 -21.12 7.17 3.60
N PRO A 216 -20.78 6.21 2.73
CA PRO A 216 -21.25 6.16 1.34
C PRO A 216 -22.76 5.92 1.18
N GLY A 217 -23.48 5.56 2.25
CA GLY A 217 -24.95 5.50 2.26
C GLY A 217 -25.64 6.87 2.38
N ASN A 218 -24.91 7.93 2.71
CA ASN A 218 -25.46 9.27 2.90
C ASN A 218 -25.44 10.07 1.61
N ALA A 219 -26.39 10.99 1.45
CA ALA A 219 -26.33 11.99 0.40
C ALA A 219 -25.13 12.94 0.62
N VAL A 220 -24.47 13.33 -0.47
CA VAL A 220 -23.42 14.35 -0.43
C VAL A 220 -24.07 15.72 -0.19
N THR A 221 -24.01 16.21 1.04
CA THR A 221 -24.59 17.51 1.42
C THR A 221 -23.56 18.64 1.37
N SER A 222 -22.30 18.34 1.69
CA SER A 222 -21.20 19.29 1.67
C SER A 222 -19.87 18.56 1.44
N LEU A 223 -18.98 19.18 0.67
CA LEU A 223 -17.66 18.63 0.42
C LEU A 223 -16.76 18.92 1.63
N HIS A 224 -16.27 17.86 2.26
CA HIS A 224 -15.38 17.95 3.42
C HIS A 224 -13.93 17.94 2.95
N TYR A 225 -13.16 18.95 3.38
CA TYR A 225 -11.72 19.01 3.15
C TYR A 225 -10.98 19.28 4.47
N PRO A 226 -9.84 18.61 4.72
CA PRO A 226 -9.28 17.52 3.91
C PRO A 226 -10.18 16.27 3.92
N HIS A 227 -10.12 15.47 2.86
CA HIS A 227 -10.77 14.16 2.80
C HIS A 227 -10.13 13.18 3.81
N ILE A 228 -10.81 12.05 4.08
CA ILE A 228 -10.17 10.94 4.78
C ILE A 228 -8.88 10.50 4.04
N PRO A 229 -7.84 10.06 4.78
CA PRO A 229 -6.55 9.73 4.18
C PRO A 229 -6.63 8.56 3.19
N VAL A 230 -5.89 8.70 2.09
CA VAL A 230 -5.68 7.64 1.08
C VAL A 230 -4.22 7.19 1.13
N LEU A 231 -3.99 5.94 1.52
CA LEU A 231 -2.68 5.32 1.64
C LEU A 231 -2.39 4.49 0.38
N ALA A 232 -1.63 5.07 -0.56
CA ALA A 232 -1.18 4.36 -1.75
C ALA A 232 0.13 3.62 -1.49
N CYS A 233 0.15 2.30 -1.68
CA CYS A 233 1.34 1.48 -1.41
C CYS A 233 2.34 1.49 -2.56
N ASN A 234 1.87 1.67 -3.80
CA ASN A 234 2.71 1.69 -4.99
C ASN A 234 2.56 3.04 -5.71
N MET A 235 3.69 3.68 -5.94
CA MET A 235 3.81 4.85 -6.78
C MET A 235 4.79 4.60 -7.94
N ASP A 236 4.57 3.59 -8.78
CA ASP A 236 5.24 3.46 -10.10
C ASP A 236 4.35 3.70 -11.32
N LEU A 237 4.71 4.64 -12.20
CA LEU A 237 3.85 4.93 -13.37
C LEU A 237 3.87 3.80 -14.38
N LEU A 238 5.09 3.31 -14.59
CA LEU A 238 5.43 2.32 -15.57
C LEU A 238 6.20 1.23 -14.86
N TRP A 239 5.97 -0.01 -15.27
CA TRP A 239 6.72 -1.16 -14.81
C TRP A 239 7.07 -2.11 -15.97
N MET A 240 8.11 -2.91 -15.79
CA MET A 240 8.62 -3.80 -16.82
C MET A 240 8.05 -5.21 -16.69
N ALA A 241 7.06 -5.50 -17.54
CA ALA A 241 6.51 -6.84 -17.72
C ALA A 241 7.24 -7.61 -18.84
N GLU A 242 6.62 -8.68 -19.36
CA GLU A 242 7.16 -9.48 -20.47
C GLU A 242 7.17 -8.73 -21.81
N ALA A 243 6.30 -7.73 -21.98
CA ALA A 243 6.21 -6.94 -23.19
C ALA A 243 7.45 -6.05 -23.41
N LYS A 244 7.78 -5.78 -24.68
CA LYS A 244 8.92 -4.91 -25.04
C LYS A 244 8.79 -3.48 -24.50
N ASN A 245 7.56 -2.99 -24.39
CA ASN A 245 7.24 -1.66 -23.90
C ASN A 245 6.76 -1.74 -22.44
N PRO A 246 7.07 -0.74 -21.59
CA PRO A 246 6.58 -0.69 -20.21
C PRO A 246 5.04 -0.77 -20.12
N ARG A 247 4.54 -1.31 -19.02
CA ARG A 247 3.10 -1.41 -18.71
C ARG A 247 2.73 -0.35 -17.67
N HIS A 248 1.49 0.11 -17.69
CA HIS A 248 1.00 1.08 -16.70
C HIS A 248 0.70 0.39 -15.37
N SER A 249 1.10 1.04 -14.28
CA SER A 249 0.77 0.66 -12.90
C SER A 249 -0.09 1.77 -12.25
N LYS A 250 0.47 2.97 -12.01
CA LYS A 250 -0.18 4.12 -11.31
C LYS A 250 -1.48 4.73 -11.79
N CYS A 251 -2.04 4.35 -12.94
CA CYS A 251 -3.23 5.05 -13.42
C CYS A 251 -4.31 5.11 -12.32
N TYR A 252 -4.37 4.09 -11.47
CA TYR A 252 -5.31 4.07 -10.37
C TYR A 252 -5.19 5.21 -9.31
N TYR A 253 -4.01 5.45 -8.69
CA TYR A 253 -3.89 6.52 -7.66
C TYR A 253 -3.96 7.92 -8.27
N GLU A 254 -3.31 8.16 -9.40
CA GLU A 254 -3.36 9.49 -10.04
C GLU A 254 -4.79 9.87 -10.45
N TRP A 255 -5.62 8.90 -10.86
CA TRP A 255 -7.02 9.17 -11.14
C TRP A 255 -7.80 9.53 -9.88
N VAL A 256 -7.58 8.83 -8.76
CA VAL A 256 -8.16 9.22 -7.46
C VAL A 256 -7.69 10.64 -7.08
N ARG A 257 -6.41 10.94 -7.24
CA ARG A 257 -5.84 12.26 -6.92
C ARG A 257 -6.41 13.39 -7.78
N VAL A 258 -6.53 13.17 -9.10
CA VAL A 258 -7.08 14.14 -10.05
C VAL A 258 -8.57 14.36 -9.82
N LEU A 259 -9.34 13.30 -9.54
CA LEU A 259 -10.78 13.40 -9.30
C LEU A 259 -11.12 14.10 -7.98
N PHE A 260 -10.29 13.92 -6.94
CA PHE A 260 -10.59 14.37 -5.57
C PHE A 260 -9.65 15.45 -5.03
N PHE A 261 -8.77 16.02 -5.86
CA PHE A 261 -7.79 17.05 -5.46
C PHE A 261 -7.05 16.70 -4.16
N ILE A 262 -6.68 15.43 -3.99
CA ILE A 262 -5.98 14.97 -2.80
C ILE A 262 -4.61 15.66 -2.77
N GLN A 263 -4.36 16.43 -1.70
CA GLN A 263 -3.07 17.09 -1.48
C GLN A 263 -2.08 16.08 -0.91
N ASP A 264 -0.90 16.00 -1.52
CA ASP A 264 0.21 15.20 -1.02
C ASP A 264 0.75 15.84 0.29
N PHE A 265 0.99 15.02 1.32
CA PHE A 265 1.58 15.44 2.60
C PHE A 265 3.11 15.32 2.60
#